data_AF-A0A6V7LG85-F1
#
_entry.id   AF-A0A6V7LG85-F1
#
_cell.length_a   1.000
_cell.length_b   1.000
_cell.length_c   1.000
_cell.angle_alpha   90.00
_cell.angle_beta   90.00
_cell.angle_gamma   90.00
#
_symmetry.space_group_name_H-M   'P 1'
#
loop_
_entity.id
_entity.type
_entity.pdbx_description
1 polymer ?
#
loop_
_entity_poly.entity_id
_entity_poly.type
_entity_poly.pdbx_seq_one_letter_code
_entity_poly.pdbx_strand_id
1 'polypeptide(L)' 'SIEPLINTIHTLCSRQPSTYALLSQEERDTPGQIPVWREFLSQLSNKFHLRYIPLSEQHPTYSSEDIHLIELKIRS' A
#
# COMPACT_ATOMS: atom_id res chain seq x y z
N SER A 1 0.04 -2.73 -15.42
CA SER A 1 1.36 -2.13 -15.18
C SER A 1 1.34 -1.41 -13.83
N ILE A 2 2.46 -1.43 -13.09
CA ILE A 2 2.58 -0.91 -11.71
C ILE A 2 2.66 0.62 -11.67
N GLU A 3 3.52 1.19 -12.52
CA GLU A 3 3.87 2.61 -12.48
C GLU A 3 2.68 3.58 -12.60
N PRO A 4 1.70 3.39 -13.52
CA PRO A 4 0.60 4.35 -13.67
C PRO A 4 -0.26 4.48 -12.41
N LEU A 5 -0.47 3.39 -11.69
CA LEU A 5 -1.20 3.39 -10.43
C LEU A 5 -0.45 4.18 -9.37
N ILE A 6 0.84 3.90 -9.19
CA ILE A 6 1.71 4.59 -8.23
C ILE A 6 1.74 6.10 -8.52
N ASN A 7 1.89 6.49 -9.79
CA ASN A 7 1.90 7.90 -10.19
C ASN A 7 0.55 8.59 -9.94
N THR A 8 -0.56 7.87 -10.13
CA THR A 8 -1.90 8.38 -9.82
C THR A 8 -2.05 8.63 -8.33
N ILE A 9 -1.69 7.66 -7.48
CA ILE A 9 -1.75 7.81 -6.01
C ILE A 9 -0.86 8.97 -5.56
N HIS A 10 0.35 9.08 -6.12
CA HIS A 10 1.29 10.15 -5.78
C HIS A 10 0.73 11.52 -6.14
N THR A 11 0.16 11.66 -7.34
CA THR A 11 -0.46 12.91 -7.79
C THR A 11 -1.64 13.33 -6.92
N LEU A 12 -2.43 12.37 -6.43
CA LEU A 12 -3.56 12.66 -5.54
C LEU A 12 -3.09 13.08 -4.15
N CYS A 13 -2.08 12.39 -3.61
CA CYS A 13 -1.55 12.67 -2.28
C CYS A 13 -0.71 13.96 -2.25
N SER A 14 -0.08 14.36 -3.35
CA SER A 14 0.82 15.53 -3.39
C SER A 14 0.08 16.87 -3.37
N ARG A 15 -1.24 16.87 -3.51
CA ARG A 15 -2.05 18.09 -3.52
C ARG A 15 -2.07 18.82 -2.19
N GLN A 16 -1.97 18.10 -1.06
CA GLN A 16 -1.94 18.69 0.28
C GLN A 16 -0.99 17.89 1.18
N PRO A 17 -0.17 18.55 2.03
CA PRO A 17 0.79 17.85 2.90
C PRO A 17 0.16 16.87 3.90
N SER A 18 -1.11 17.09 4.26
CA SER A 18 -1.85 16.23 5.20
C SER A 18 -2.49 15.01 4.54
N THR A 19 -2.50 14.93 3.21
CA THR A 19 -3.15 13.82 2.50
C THR A 19 -2.32 12.55 2.65
N TYR A 20 -3.01 11.46 2.95
CA TYR A 20 -2.47 10.11 2.96
C TYR A 20 -3.45 9.18 2.25
N ALA A 21 -2.96 8.02 1.83
CA ALA A 21 -3.79 6.95 1.29
C ALA A 21 -3.77 5.73 2.21
N LEU A 22 -4.86 4.98 2.20
CA LEU A 22 -4.95 3.66 2.82
C LEU A 22 -5.07 2.63 1.70
N LEU A 23 -4.12 1.70 1.64
CA LEU A 23 -4.10 0.58 0.71
C LEU A 23 -4.49 -0.69 1.47
N SER A 24 -5.49 -1.40 0.98
CA SER A 24 -5.87 -2.73 1.48
C SER A 24 -5.66 -3.74 0.37
N GLN A 25 -4.88 -4.78 0.62
CA GLN A 25 -4.57 -5.81 -0.37
C GLN A 25 -4.48 -7.19 0.27
N GLU A 26 -5.12 -8.17 -0.35
CA GLU A 26 -5.04 -9.59 0.01
C GLU A 26 -3.82 -10.23 -0.64
N GLU A 27 -2.91 -10.81 0.16
CA GLU A 27 -1.78 -11.60 -0.29
C GLU A 27 -2.27 -12.86 -1.00
N ARG A 28 -1.68 -13.14 -2.17
CA ARG A 28 -2.08 -14.27 -3.01
C ARG A 28 -0.86 -15.09 -3.38
N ASP A 29 -0.82 -16.34 -2.92
CA ASP A 29 0.22 -17.32 -3.22
C ASP A 29 0.11 -17.95 -4.62
N THR A 30 -0.16 -17.13 -5.62
CA THR A 30 -0.11 -17.58 -7.02
C THR A 30 1.27 -17.24 -7.60
N PRO A 31 1.94 -18.18 -8.31
CA PRO A 31 3.34 -18.01 -8.73
C PRO A 31 3.67 -16.72 -9.50
N GLY A 32 2.70 -16.13 -10.19
CA GLY A 32 2.87 -14.86 -10.92
C GLY A 32 2.63 -13.59 -10.09
N GLN A 33 1.92 -13.67 -8.96
CA GLN A 33 1.53 -12.50 -8.16
C GLN A 33 2.62 -12.07 -7.18
N ILE A 34 3.36 -13.02 -6.60
CA ILE A 34 4.42 -12.72 -5.62
C ILE A 34 5.48 -11.76 -6.17
N PRO A 35 6.04 -11.96 -7.38
CA PRO A 35 7.04 -11.03 -7.92
C PRO A 35 6.45 -9.64 -8.23
N VAL A 36 5.21 -9.61 -8.74
CA VAL A 36 4.51 -8.36 -9.06
C VAL A 36 4.22 -7.54 -7.81
N TRP A 37 3.81 -8.20 -6.72
CA TRP A 37 3.55 -7.55 -5.44
C TRP A 37 4.83 -6.97 -4.82
N ARG A 38 5.93 -7.74 -4.83
CA ARG A 38 7.24 -7.27 -4.35
C ARG A 38 7.72 -6.06 -5.14
N GLU A 39 7.61 -6.10 -6.46
CA GLU A 39 7.96 -4.97 -7.32
C GLU A 39 7.09 -3.75 -7.05
N PHE A 40 5.78 -3.96 -6.86
CA PHE A 40 4.85 -2.89 -6.50
C PHE A 40 5.23 -2.21 -5.18
N LEU A 41 5.47 -2.99 -4.12
CA LEU A 41 5.89 -2.46 -2.81
C LEU A 41 7.24 -1.75 -2.86
N SER A 42 8.20 -2.29 -3.62
CA SER A 42 9.50 -1.66 -3.87
C SER A 42 9.34 -0.28 -4.50
N GLN A 43 8.62 -0.19 -5.62
CA GLN A 43 8.38 1.09 -6.31
C GLN A 43 7.56 2.06 -5.45
N LEU A 44 6.58 1.57 -4.69
CA LEU A 44 5.76 2.38 -3.81
C LEU A 44 6.60 2.99 -2.68
N SER A 45 7.50 2.20 -2.10
CA SER A 45 8.40 2.64 -1.02
C SER A 45 9.38 3.73 -1.46
N ASN A 46 9.68 3.86 -2.75
CA ASN A 46 10.52 4.93 -3.28
C ASN A 46 9.85 6.31 -3.23
N LYS A 47 8.51 6.36 -3.28
CA LYS A 47 7.73 7.61 -3.29
C LYS A 47 7.02 7.90 -1.95
N PHE A 48 6.76 6.85 -1.17
CA PHE A 48 5.99 6.94 0.06
C PHE A 48 6.75 6.39 1.27
N HIS A 49 6.44 6.93 2.45
CA HIS A 49 6.61 6.25 3.72
C HIS A 49 5.44 5.28 3.90
N LEU A 50 5.77 4.00 4.15
CA LEU A 50 4.80 2.92 4.32
C LEU A 50 4.67 2.59 5.79
N ARG A 51 3.47 2.71 6.36
CA ARG A 51 3.15 2.23 7.70
C ARG A 51 2.14 1.09 7.60
N TYR A 52 2.59 -0.12 7.89
CA TYR A 52 1.69 -1.28 7.99
C TYR A 52 0.84 -1.16 9.25
N ILE A 53 -0.47 -1.34 9.10
CA ILE A 53 -1.42 -1.28 10.20
C ILE A 53 -1.53 -2.69 10.80
N PRO A 54 -1.10 -2.90 12.05
CA PRO A 54 -1.10 -4.21 12.67
C PRO A 54 -2.53 -4.73 12.84
N LEU A 55 -2.69 -6.05 12.81
CA LEU A 55 -4.01 -6.70 12.93
C LEU A 55 -4.78 -6.26 14.18
N SER A 56 -4.07 -5.96 15.28
CA SER A 56 -4.65 -5.46 16.53
C SER A 56 -5.30 -4.07 16.42
N GLU A 57 -4.94 -3.28 15.40
CA GLU A 57 -5.56 -1.99 15.09
C GLU A 57 -6.68 -2.11 14.04
N GLN A 58 -6.89 -3.29 13.46
CA GLN A 58 -7.92 -3.54 12.46
C GLN A 58 -9.25 -3.97 13.10
N HIS A 59 -10.31 -4.04 12.30
CA HIS A 59 -11.63 -4.44 12.80
C HIS A 59 -11.60 -5.91 13.29
N PRO A 60 -12.01 -6.21 14.54
CA PRO A 60 -11.78 -7.51 15.17
C PRO A 60 -12.44 -8.70 14.47
N THR A 61 -13.54 -8.46 13.74
CA THR A 61 -14.26 -9.49 12.97
C THR A 61 -13.96 -9.45 11.46
N TYR A 62 -13.48 -8.33 10.95
CA TYR A 62 -13.37 -8.07 9.51
C TYR A 62 -11.92 -7.75 9.16
N SER A 63 -11.04 -8.67 9.55
CA SER A 63 -9.60 -8.60 9.35
C SER A 63 -9.05 -9.99 9.05
N SER A 64 -7.94 -10.06 8.34
CA SER A 64 -7.24 -11.32 8.05
C SER A 64 -5.73 -11.09 8.10
N GLU A 65 -4.97 -12.09 8.51
CA GLU A 65 -3.50 -12.07 8.40
C GLU A 65 -3.04 -12.01 6.93
N ASP A 66 -3.89 -12.49 6.01
CA ASP A 66 -3.64 -12.43 4.58
C ASP A 66 -3.96 -11.06 3.97
N ILE A 67 -4.55 -10.11 4.72
CA ILE A 67 -4.89 -8.78 4.23
C ILE A 67 -3.95 -7.74 4.84
N HIS A 68 -3.09 -7.18 4.00
CA HIS A 68 -2.21 -6.08 4.34
C HIS A 68 -2.96 -4.75 4.24
N LEU A 69 -3.04 -4.04 5.36
CA LEU A 69 -3.50 -2.65 5.38
C LEU A 69 -2.29 -1.73 5.58
N ILE A 70 -2.08 -0.80 4.65
CA ILE A 70 -0.88 0.03 4.57
C ILE A 70 -1.28 1.51 4.43
N GLU A 71 -0.83 2.34 5.36
CA GLU A 71 -0.90 3.78 5.24
C GLU A 71 0.29 4.31 4.41
N LEU A 72 -0.02 5.16 3.44
CA LEU A 72 0.92 5.76 2.51
C LEU A 72 0.98 7.27 2.74
N LYS A 73 2.15 7.78 3.10
CA LYS A 73 2.43 9.23 3.19
C LYS A 73 3.56 9.61 2.26
N ILE A 74 3.45 10.75 1.58
CA ILE A 74 4.52 11.21 0.68
C ILE A 74 5.81 11.41 1.45
N ARG A 75 6.93 10.94 0.87
CA ARG A 75 8.27 11.27 1.39
C ARG A 75 8.55 12.75 1.13
N SER A 76 8.78 13.50 2.22
CA SER A 76 9.20 14.91 2.20
C SER A 76 10.64 15.03 1.74
#